data_AF-A0A0L7T3D3-F1
#
_entry.id   AF-A0A0L7T3D3-F1
#
_cell.length_a   1.000
_cell.length_b   1.000
_cell.length_c   1.000
_cell.angle_alpha   90.00
_cell.angle_beta   90.00
_cell.angle_gamma   90.00
#
_symmetry.space_group_name_H-M   'P 1'
#
loop_
_entity.id
_entity.type
_entity.pdbx_description
1 polymer ?
#
loop_
_entity_poly.entity_id
_entity_poly.type
_entity_poly.pdbx_seq_one_letter_code
_entity_poly.pdbx_strand_id
1 'polypeptide(L)'
;MSFDIAKYPTLALASSVQELRLLPKESLPKLCDELRQYLLDSVSRSSGHFASGLGVVELTVALHYVYNTPFDHLVWDVGHQAYPHKILTGRRDRIGTIRQKNGLHPFPWREESEFDVLCVGHSSTSI
;
A
#
# COMPACT_ATOMS: atom_id res chain seq x y z
N MET A 1 -1.38 -16.00 -3.40
CA MET A 1 -1.79 -15.95 -4.83
C MET A 1 -0.66 -15.30 -5.59
N SER A 2 -0.36 -15.76 -6.81
CA SER A 2 0.59 -15.07 -7.67
C SER A 2 -0.04 -13.77 -8.20
N PHE A 3 0.76 -12.71 -8.31
CA PHE A 3 0.34 -11.47 -8.97
C PHE A 3 0.09 -11.73 -10.46
N ASP A 4 -0.97 -11.13 -11.01
CA ASP A 4 -1.39 -11.31 -12.41
C ASP A 4 -1.10 -10.03 -13.20
N ILE A 5 0.01 -10.04 -13.95
CA ILE A 5 0.46 -8.88 -14.75
C ILE A 5 -0.56 -8.54 -15.84
N ALA A 6 -1.23 -9.54 -16.42
CA ALA A 6 -2.22 -9.29 -17.47
C ALA A 6 -3.46 -8.57 -16.92
N LYS A 7 -3.81 -8.84 -15.65
CA LYS A 7 -4.94 -8.20 -14.98
C LYS A 7 -4.61 -6.81 -14.42
N TYR A 8 -3.37 -6.58 -13.96
CA TYR A 8 -2.93 -5.31 -13.38
C TYR A 8 -1.65 -4.78 -14.06
N PRO A 9 -1.70 -4.44 -15.36
CA PRO A 9 -0.51 -4.06 -16.12
C PRO A 9 0.14 -2.76 -15.61
N THR A 10 -0.64 -1.78 -15.15
CA THR A 10 -0.12 -0.51 -14.63
C THR A 10 0.46 -0.66 -13.23
N LEU A 11 -0.21 -1.43 -12.36
CA LEU A 11 0.31 -1.78 -11.04
C LEU A 11 1.56 -2.67 -11.11
N ALA A 12 1.70 -3.45 -12.20
CA ALA A 12 2.92 -4.20 -12.47
C ALA A 12 4.13 -3.29 -12.65
N LEU A 13 3.93 -2.13 -13.31
CA LEU A 13 4.98 -1.13 -13.54
C LEU A 13 5.35 -0.36 -12.27
N ALA A 14 4.43 -0.20 -11.31
CA ALA A 14 4.68 0.46 -10.03
C ALA A 14 5.10 -0.54 -8.93
N SER A 15 6.13 -1.36 -9.18
CA SER A 15 6.58 -2.38 -8.23
C SER A 15 7.38 -1.81 -7.04
N SER A 16 7.90 -0.59 -7.21
CA SER A 16 8.57 0.23 -6.21
C SER A 16 8.08 1.68 -6.26
N VAL A 17 8.35 2.45 -5.20
CA VAL A 17 8.03 3.88 -5.16
C VAL A 17 8.84 4.65 -6.23
N GLN A 18 10.05 4.22 -6.55
CA GLN A 18 10.87 4.83 -7.59
C GLN A 18 10.20 4.66 -8.96
N GLU A 19 9.74 3.45 -9.29
CA GLU A 19 9.04 3.21 -10.56
C GLU A 19 7.69 3.91 -10.62
N LEU A 20 6.96 3.98 -9.50
CA LEU A 20 5.74 4.79 -9.38
C LEU A 20 5.98 6.24 -9.85
N ARG A 21 7.08 6.87 -9.43
CA ARG A 21 7.40 8.25 -9.81
C ARG A 21 7.83 8.41 -11.26
N LEU A 22 8.25 7.33 -11.92
CA LEU A 22 8.58 7.33 -13.35
C LEU A 22 7.33 7.25 -14.23
N LEU A 23 6.18 6.88 -13.68
CA LEU A 23 4.93 6.87 -14.43
C LEU A 23 4.51 8.30 -14.81
N PRO A 24 4.00 8.50 -16.04
CA PRO A 24 3.40 9.77 -16.41
C PRO A 24 2.12 10.01 -15.60
N LYS A 25 1.82 11.27 -15.29
CA LYS A 25 0.69 11.63 -14.40
C LYS A 25 -0.65 11.12 -14.92
N GLU A 26 -0.78 11.04 -16.24
CA GLU A 26 -1.96 10.56 -16.96
C GLU A 26 -2.22 9.07 -16.70
N SER A 27 -1.21 8.29 -16.30
CA SER A 27 -1.34 6.88 -15.92
C SER A 27 -1.78 6.68 -14.48
N LEU A 28 -1.71 7.69 -13.61
CA LEU A 28 -2.02 7.56 -12.18
C LEU A 28 -3.49 7.19 -11.90
N PRO A 29 -4.50 7.75 -12.61
CA PRO A 29 -5.88 7.29 -12.42
C PRO A 29 -6.05 5.80 -12.70
N LYS A 30 -5.40 5.30 -13.75
CA LYS A 30 -5.44 3.87 -14.09
C LYS A 30 -4.74 3.01 -13.04
N LEU A 31 -3.61 3.48 -12.50
CA LEU A 31 -2.94 2.84 -11.37
C LEU A 31 -3.86 2.75 -10.14
N CYS A 32 -4.58 3.82 -9.81
CA CYS A 32 -5.53 3.83 -8.69
C CYS A 32 -6.63 2.78 -8.87
N ASP A 33 -7.20 2.68 -10.08
CA ASP A 33 -8.23 1.67 -10.38
C ASP A 33 -7.69 0.25 -10.22
N GLU A 34 -6.50 -0.03 -10.75
CA GLU A 34 -5.88 -1.34 -10.63
C GLU A 34 -5.47 -1.68 -9.19
N LEU A 35 -4.95 -0.70 -8.44
CA LEU A 35 -4.60 -0.86 -7.03
C LEU A 35 -5.84 -1.16 -6.18
N ARG A 36 -6.93 -0.46 -6.43
CA ARG A 36 -8.24 -0.71 -5.80
C ARG A 36 -8.74 -2.11 -6.10
N GLN A 37 -8.72 -2.51 -7.37
CA GLN A 37 -9.17 -3.85 -7.78
C GLN A 37 -8.27 -4.94 -7.17
N TYR A 38 -6.95 -4.75 -7.19
CA TYR A 38 -6.00 -5.68 -6.58
C TYR A 38 -6.20 -5.84 -5.08
N LEU A 39 -6.51 -4.75 -4.37
CA LEU A 39 -6.82 -4.77 -2.94
C LEU A 39 -8.10 -5.59 -2.67
N LEU A 40 -9.15 -5.39 -3.48
CA LEU A 40 -10.37 -6.20 -3.40
C LEU A 40 -10.07 -7.68 -3.67
N ASP A 41 -9.32 -8.00 -4.72
CA ASP A 41 -9.05 -9.39 -5.10
C ASP A 41 -8.15 -10.12 -4.10
N SER A 42 -7.18 -9.41 -3.51
CA SER A 42 -6.17 -10.00 -2.62
C SER A 42 -6.63 -10.12 -1.17
N VAL A 43 -7.46 -9.19 -0.70
CA VAL A 43 -7.79 -9.04 0.72
C VAL A 43 -9.25 -9.38 1.03
N SER A 44 -10.16 -9.43 0.04
CA SER A 44 -11.60 -9.72 0.26
C SER A 44 -11.87 -11.04 0.99
N ARG A 45 -10.96 -12.03 0.87
CA ARG A 45 -11.10 -13.34 1.52
C ARG A 45 -10.62 -13.37 2.97
N SER A 46 -9.85 -12.37 3.39
CA SER A 46 -9.35 -12.26 4.76
C SER A 46 -10.18 -11.26 5.55
N SER A 47 -10.54 -11.59 6.79
CA SER A 47 -11.14 -10.62 7.70
C SER A 47 -10.17 -9.44 7.86
N GLY A 48 -10.61 -8.20 7.63
CA GLY A 48 -9.70 -7.06 7.71
C GLY A 48 -10.26 -5.71 7.30
N HIS A 49 -9.49 -4.68 7.59
CA HIS A 49 -9.80 -3.27 7.35
C HIS A 49 -9.64 -2.84 5.87
N PHE A 50 -9.94 -3.73 4.93
CA PHE A 50 -9.75 -3.45 3.50
C PHE A 50 -10.61 -2.26 3.04
N ALA A 51 -11.81 -2.10 3.60
CA ALA A 51 -12.70 -0.98 3.31
C ALA A 51 -12.06 0.39 3.62
N SER A 52 -11.31 0.50 4.73
CA SER A 52 -10.60 1.74 5.05
C SER A 52 -9.46 2.05 4.08
N GLY A 53 -8.78 1.00 3.59
CA GLY A 53 -7.75 1.12 2.55
C GLY A 53 -8.32 1.61 1.21
N LEU A 54 -9.54 1.22 0.84
CA LEU A 54 -10.18 1.69 -0.40
C LEU A 54 -10.37 3.20 -0.45
N GLY A 55 -10.59 3.84 0.71
CA GLY A 55 -10.80 5.29 0.82
C GLY A 55 -9.54 6.14 0.71
N VAL A 56 -8.35 5.51 0.73
CA VAL A 56 -7.05 6.23 0.69
C VAL A 56 -6.17 5.80 -0.48
N VAL A 57 -6.71 5.09 -1.47
CA VAL A 57 -5.97 4.65 -2.66
C VAL A 57 -5.33 5.84 -3.38
N GLU A 58 -6.13 6.84 -3.76
CA GLU A 58 -5.67 8.02 -4.49
C GLU A 58 -4.69 8.84 -3.65
N LEU A 59 -5.00 9.02 -2.35
CA LEU A 59 -4.13 9.73 -1.42
C LEU A 59 -2.76 9.04 -1.32
N THR A 60 -2.73 7.71 -1.20
CA THR A 60 -1.49 6.95 -1.08
C THR A 60 -0.65 7.06 -2.36
N VAL A 61 -1.29 6.93 -3.53
CA VAL A 61 -0.61 7.11 -4.82
C VAL A 61 -0.02 8.51 -4.91
N ALA A 62 -0.80 9.54 -4.63
CA ALA A 62 -0.35 10.93 -4.69
C ALA A 62 0.82 11.19 -3.72
N LEU A 63 0.73 10.74 -2.47
CA LEU A 63 1.78 10.92 -1.47
C LEU A 63 3.10 10.29 -1.91
N HIS A 64 3.10 9.02 -2.33
CA HIS A 64 4.33 8.36 -2.78
C HIS A 64 4.84 8.86 -4.14
N TYR A 65 3.96 9.45 -4.95
CA TYR A 65 4.35 10.08 -6.20
C TYR A 65 5.10 11.41 -5.98
N VAL A 66 4.68 12.21 -4.99
CA VAL A 66 5.27 13.55 -4.77
C VAL A 66 6.36 13.59 -3.70
N TYR A 67 6.26 12.78 -2.64
CA TYR A 67 7.26 12.72 -1.58
C TYR A 67 8.38 11.74 -1.92
N ASN A 68 9.59 12.08 -1.50
CA ASN A 68 10.78 11.26 -1.63
C ASN A 68 10.86 10.16 -0.54
N THR A 69 9.81 9.37 -0.33
CA THR A 69 9.85 8.25 0.62
C THR A 69 10.86 7.18 0.17
N PRO A 70 11.65 6.55 1.06
CA PRO A 70 11.56 6.65 2.52
C PRO A 70 12.41 7.78 3.15
N PHE A 71 13.12 8.59 2.36
CA PHE A 71 13.84 9.76 2.87
C PHE A 71 12.89 10.76 3.53
N ASP A 72 11.79 11.08 2.84
CA ASP A 72 10.68 11.79 3.45
C ASP A 72 9.85 10.82 4.29
N HIS A 73 9.59 11.19 5.54
CA HIS A 73 8.85 10.38 6.48
C HIS A 73 7.33 10.55 6.26
N LEU A 74 6.68 9.46 5.86
CA LEU A 74 5.22 9.37 5.79
C LEU A 74 4.68 8.55 6.98
N VAL A 75 3.77 9.13 7.76
CA VAL A 75 3.15 8.49 8.93
C VAL A 75 1.66 8.32 8.71
N TRP A 76 1.13 7.13 9.01
CA TRP A 76 -0.29 6.83 9.02
C TRP A 76 -0.79 6.67 10.46
N ASP A 77 -1.77 7.46 10.89
CA ASP A 77 -2.40 7.27 12.21
C ASP A 77 -3.25 6.00 12.23
N VAL A 78 -3.20 5.21 13.32
CA VAL A 78 -3.76 3.85 13.47
C VAL A 78 -3.16 2.82 12.50
N GLY A 79 -3.12 3.12 11.20
CA GLY A 79 -2.51 2.29 10.17
C GLY A 79 -3.44 1.30 9.48
N HIS A 80 -4.70 1.19 9.91
CA HIS A 80 -5.67 0.26 9.32
C HIS A 80 -5.99 0.54 7.84
N GLN A 81 -5.83 1.79 7.42
CA GLN A 81 -5.99 2.29 6.06
C GLN A 81 -4.74 2.10 5.18
N ALA A 82 -3.59 1.67 5.75
CA ALA A 82 -2.29 1.68 5.06
C ALA A 82 -2.04 0.47 4.15
N TYR A 83 -3.08 -0.25 3.71
CA TYR A 83 -2.91 -1.41 2.83
C TYR A 83 -2.41 -1.02 1.42
N PRO A 84 -2.93 0.04 0.77
CA PRO A 84 -2.34 0.57 -0.46
C PRO A 84 -0.88 0.97 -0.28
N HIS A 85 -0.53 1.52 0.89
CA HIS A 85 0.83 1.93 1.22
C HIS A 85 1.77 0.71 1.24
N LYS A 86 1.39 -0.37 1.93
CA LYS A 86 2.18 -1.62 1.93
C LYS A 86 2.33 -2.18 0.51
N ILE A 87 1.29 -2.14 -0.31
CA ILE A 87 1.34 -2.63 -1.70
C ILE A 87 2.39 -1.86 -2.51
N LEU A 88 2.37 -0.52 -2.50
CA LEU A 88 3.27 0.33 -3.30
C LEU A 88 4.71 0.41 -2.77
N THR A 89 4.95 -0.08 -1.55
CA THR A 89 6.26 -0.05 -0.87
C THR A 89 6.88 -1.45 -0.80
N GLY A 90 6.78 -2.19 -1.92
CA GLY A 90 7.47 -3.46 -2.12
C GLY A 90 6.81 -4.69 -1.47
N ARG A 91 5.60 -4.57 -0.92
CA ARG A 91 4.90 -5.69 -0.24
C ARG A 91 3.66 -6.17 -0.97
N ARG A 92 3.46 -5.77 -2.23
CA ARG A 92 2.35 -6.21 -3.11
C ARG A 92 2.10 -7.72 -3.03
N ASP A 93 3.09 -8.53 -3.39
CA ASP A 93 2.92 -9.98 -3.53
C ASP A 93 2.69 -10.70 -2.18
N ARG A 94 3.03 -10.03 -1.07
CA ARG A 94 2.81 -10.52 0.30
C ARG A 94 1.51 -10.04 0.92
N ILE A 95 0.75 -9.14 0.29
CA ILE A 95 -0.42 -8.50 0.91
C ILE A 95 -1.49 -9.51 1.32
N GLY A 96 -1.64 -10.62 0.57
CA GLY A 96 -2.57 -11.69 0.92
C GLY A 96 -2.23 -12.45 2.22
N THR A 97 -1.03 -12.26 2.78
CA THR A 97 -0.60 -12.85 4.06
C THR A 97 -0.90 -11.95 5.25
N ILE A 98 -1.40 -10.74 5.04
CA ILE A 98 -1.62 -9.77 6.11
C ILE A 98 -2.53 -10.34 7.20
N ARG A 99 -2.19 -10.06 8.47
CA ARG A 99 -2.87 -10.59 9.68
C ARG A 99 -2.77 -12.10 9.90
N GLN A 100 -2.07 -12.83 9.04
CA GLN A 100 -1.80 -14.24 9.27
C GLN A 100 -0.55 -14.41 10.13
N LYS A 101 -0.45 -15.54 10.84
CA LYS A 101 0.77 -15.89 11.57
C LYS A 101 1.95 -15.91 10.61
N ASN A 102 3.04 -15.23 10.96
CA ASN A 102 4.24 -15.04 10.13
C ASN A 102 4.00 -14.29 8.79
N GLY A 103 2.84 -13.66 8.62
CA GLY A 103 2.52 -12.79 7.49
C GLY A 103 2.87 -11.32 7.75
N LEU A 104 2.35 -10.43 6.91
CA LEU A 104 2.48 -8.98 7.15
C LEU A 104 1.68 -8.55 8.39
N HIS A 105 2.22 -7.57 9.11
CA HIS A 105 1.57 -6.90 10.22
C HIS A 105 0.26 -6.22 9.78
N PRO A 106 -0.75 -6.18 10.66
CA PRO A 106 -2.02 -5.52 10.38
C PRO A 106 -1.89 -4.01 10.12
N PHE A 107 -0.82 -3.39 10.62
CA PHE A 107 -0.57 -1.95 10.56
C PHE A 107 0.91 -1.71 10.16
N PRO A 108 1.32 -0.46 9.84
CA PRO A 108 2.73 -0.12 9.68
C PRO A 108 3.57 -0.58 10.88
N TRP A 109 4.70 -1.23 10.59
CA TRP A 109 5.62 -1.79 11.57
C TRP A 109 7.06 -1.56 11.12
N ARG A 110 7.87 -0.88 11.95
CA ARG A 110 9.22 -0.41 11.60
C ARG A 110 10.17 -1.52 11.17
N GLU A 111 10.09 -2.69 11.78
CA GLU A 111 10.95 -3.83 11.43
C GLU A 111 10.47 -4.57 10.17
N GLU A 112 9.28 -4.25 9.67
CA GLU A 112 8.73 -4.86 8.45
C GLU A 112 9.18 -4.11 7.18
N SER A 113 9.34 -2.79 7.25
CA SER A 113 9.69 -1.96 6.09
C SER A 113 10.29 -0.62 6.51
N GLU A 114 11.27 -0.14 5.74
CA GLU A 114 11.83 1.22 5.87
C GLU A 114 10.79 2.32 5.61
N PHE A 115 9.69 2.01 4.91
CA PHE A 115 8.61 2.95 4.64
C PHE A 115 7.62 3.09 5.81
N ASP A 116 7.69 2.19 6.79
CA ASP A 116 6.83 2.20 7.98
C ASP A 116 7.53 2.96 9.12
N VAL A 117 7.42 4.29 9.12
CA VAL A 117 8.18 5.16 10.05
C VAL A 117 7.83 4.94 11.52
N LEU A 118 6.55 4.66 11.82
CA LEU A 118 6.02 4.50 13.17
C LEU A 118 5.23 3.20 13.29
N CYS A 119 5.48 2.44 14.36
CA CYS A 119 4.63 1.30 14.72
C CYS A 119 3.33 1.82 15.35
N VAL A 120 2.20 1.59 14.69
CA VAL A 120 0.90 2.14 15.10
C VAL A 120 -0.12 1.04 15.40
N GLY A 121 -1.19 1.43 16.11
CA GLY A 121 -2.34 0.59 16.41
C GLY A 121 -3.40 1.35 17.20
N HIS A 122 -2.99 2.06 18.26
CA HIS A 122 -3.83 3.09 18.87
C HIS A 122 -3.86 4.36 18.00
N SER A 123 -4.98 5.09 18.06
CA SER A 123 -5.15 6.34 17.33
C SER A 123 -4.47 7.52 18.02
N SER A 124 -4.36 8.63 17.30
CA SER A 124 -3.89 9.93 17.80
C SER A 124 -2.42 9.94 18.23
N THR A 125 -1.58 9.17 17.52
CA THR A 125 -0.14 9.03 17.80
C THR A 125 0.75 9.54 16.66
N SER A 126 0.15 10.06 15.58
CA SER A 126 0.88 10.52 14.39
C SER A 126 1.45 11.94 14.47
N ILE A 127 0.93 12.83 15.33
CA ILE A 127 1.33 14.25 15.47
C ILE A 127 2.15 14.44 16.74
#